data_AF-A0A7X1NAR8-F1
#
_entry.id   AF-A0A7X1NAR8-F1
#
_cell.length_a   1.000
_cell.length_b   1.000
_cell.length_c   1.000
_cell.angle_alpha   90.00
_cell.angle_beta   90.00
_cell.angle_gamma   90.00
#
_symmetry.space_group_name_H-M   'P 1'
#
loop_
_entity.id
_entity.type
_entity.pdbx_description
1 polymer ?
#
loop_
_entity_poly.entity_id
_entity_poly.type
_entity_poly.pdbx_seq_one_letter_code
_entity_poly.pdbx_strand_id
1 'polypeptide(L)'
;MAAASASLTIAAMNTSTTTSTSSALPRIAVLATGGTIAGAAPDATNTSGYQAGVVGVGQLLAAVPSLATVANVQAEQVASVDSKDMALALWTKLAQRVDELLASDEIDGVVITHGTDTLEETAYLLHLTVKTDKPVVLTAAMRPSSALSADGPLNLLNAVTVAGSAHAKGQGVLVAFNNRIHSARDVVKTSTYAVDAFHSLEIGALGWVQDGRVEFQRAVVRPHTTATPFAIGSIGAQWPVVEVVASYAGASRIAVDALVAAGVKGIVVAGTGNGSIHATVQTALAEATAKGVAIVRSSRVGSGHVMRNGAASDDALGFVTAGALNPYKARVLLMLALSAGHATPAALQRVFDTY
;
A
#
# COMPACT_ATOMS: atom_id res chain seq x y z
N MET A 1 47.71 50.81 29.90
CA MET A 1 47.22 49.43 29.78
C MET A 1 45.96 49.31 30.62
N ALA A 2 44.79 49.49 30.00
CA ALA A 2 43.50 49.43 30.67
C ALA A 2 42.72 48.24 30.12
N ALA A 3 42.46 47.25 30.96
CA ALA A 3 41.57 46.14 30.65
C ALA A 3 40.17 46.51 31.12
N ALA A 4 39.23 46.65 30.18
CA ALA A 4 37.82 46.86 30.48
C ALA A 4 37.18 45.51 30.82
N SER A 5 36.66 45.38 32.04
CA SER A 5 35.87 44.23 32.48
C SER A 5 34.41 44.48 32.09
N ALA A 6 33.88 43.67 31.16
CA ALA A 6 32.47 43.70 30.80
C ALA A 6 31.70 42.67 31.65
N SER A 7 30.87 43.16 32.58
CA SER A 7 29.93 42.32 33.33
C SER A 7 28.76 41.91 32.44
N LEU A 8 28.62 40.61 32.18
CA LEU A 8 27.47 40.03 31.50
C LEU A 8 26.31 39.90 32.51
N THR A 9 25.22 40.62 32.31
CA THR A 9 23.99 40.47 33.10
C THR A 9 23.18 39.31 32.54
N ILE A 10 23.00 38.24 33.31
CA ILE A 10 22.14 37.10 32.93
C ILE A 10 20.69 37.52 33.15
N ALA A 11 19.92 37.65 32.07
CA ALA A 11 18.48 37.85 32.15
C ALA A 11 17.82 36.55 32.65
N ALA A 12 16.99 36.66 33.69
CA ALA A 12 16.21 35.55 34.20
C ALA A 12 15.23 35.06 33.12
N MET A 13 15.41 33.83 32.65
CA MET A 13 14.47 33.17 31.76
C MET A 13 13.19 32.87 32.54
N ASN A 14 12.09 33.50 32.15
CA ASN A 14 10.75 33.20 32.64
C ASN A 14 10.39 31.76 32.25
N THR A 15 10.49 30.82 33.19
CA THR A 15 9.97 29.46 33.00
C THR A 15 8.45 29.50 33.11
N SER A 16 7.79 29.78 31.99
CA SER A 16 6.36 29.55 31.86
C SER A 16 6.16 28.04 31.82
N THR A 17 5.78 27.45 32.94
CA THR A 17 5.38 26.05 33.04
C THR A 17 4.05 25.87 32.31
N THR A 18 4.12 25.55 31.02
CA THR A 18 2.98 24.98 30.30
C THR A 18 2.66 23.64 30.95
N THR A 19 1.56 23.60 31.69
CA THR A 19 0.92 22.40 32.18
C THR A 19 0.58 21.50 31.00
N SER A 20 1.37 20.43 30.81
CA SER A 20 1.05 19.37 29.88
C SER A 20 -0.21 18.66 30.35
N THR A 21 -1.36 19.01 29.78
CA THR A 21 -2.53 18.15 29.84
C THR A 21 -2.10 16.81 29.25
N SER A 22 -2.09 15.76 30.08
CA SER A 22 -1.97 14.38 29.59
C SER A 22 -3.10 14.17 28.59
N SER A 23 -2.80 14.26 27.29
CA SER A 23 -3.77 13.91 26.26
C SER A 23 -4.06 12.43 26.40
N ALA A 24 -5.34 12.05 26.36
CA ALA A 24 -5.72 10.65 26.32
C ALA A 24 -5.00 9.95 25.15
N LEU A 25 -4.57 8.70 25.37
CA LEU A 25 -3.93 7.90 24.31
C LEU A 25 -4.90 7.72 23.13
N PRO A 26 -4.42 7.76 21.88
CA PRO A 26 -5.26 7.56 20.70
C PRO A 26 -5.86 6.16 20.69
N ARG A 27 -7.09 6.03 20.19
CA ARG A 27 -7.82 4.76 20.08
C ARG A 27 -7.58 4.17 18.71
N ILE A 28 -6.84 3.06 18.66
CA ILE A 28 -6.39 2.45 17.41
C ILE A 28 -7.04 1.09 17.23
N ALA A 29 -7.74 0.90 16.12
CA ALA A 29 -8.22 -0.43 15.72
C ALA A 29 -7.11 -1.18 14.97
N VAL A 30 -6.79 -2.40 15.41
CA VAL A 30 -5.87 -3.31 14.73
C VAL A 30 -6.69 -4.40 14.04
N LEU A 31 -6.72 -4.34 12.70
CA LEU A 31 -7.39 -5.31 11.84
C LEU A 31 -6.39 -6.35 11.34
N ALA A 32 -6.50 -7.60 11.81
CA ALA A 32 -5.62 -8.67 11.38
C ALA A 32 -6.16 -9.43 10.18
N THR A 33 -5.34 -9.58 9.13
CA THR A 33 -5.66 -10.40 7.95
C THR A 33 -4.80 -11.66 7.83
N GLY A 34 -3.82 -11.85 8.73
CA GLY A 34 -2.89 -12.99 8.71
C GLY A 34 -1.47 -12.57 8.31
N GLY A 35 -0.90 -13.29 7.35
CA GLY A 35 0.47 -13.06 6.88
C GLY A 35 1.57 -13.61 7.79
N THR A 36 2.82 -13.37 7.38
CA THR A 36 4.03 -13.80 8.09
C THR A 36 4.16 -13.22 9.49
N ILE A 37 3.70 -11.98 9.72
CA ILE A 37 3.66 -11.38 11.06
C ILE A 37 2.84 -12.22 12.04
N ALA A 38 1.79 -12.86 11.53
CA ALA A 38 0.94 -13.82 12.20
C ALA A 38 1.34 -15.29 11.92
N GLY A 39 2.54 -15.51 11.37
CA GLY A 39 3.01 -16.83 10.97
C GLY A 39 3.91 -17.46 12.03
N ALA A 40 3.94 -18.79 12.08
CA ALA A 40 4.79 -19.54 13.00
C ALA A 40 5.54 -20.66 12.27
N ALA A 41 6.77 -20.89 12.70
CA ALA A 41 7.62 -21.99 12.27
C ALA A 41 7.87 -22.94 13.45
N PRO A 42 8.09 -24.26 13.21
CA PRO A 42 8.44 -25.21 14.25
C PRO A 42 9.78 -24.94 14.93
N ASP A 43 10.72 -24.28 14.23
CA ASP A 43 12.06 -23.95 14.70
C ASP A 43 12.33 -22.45 14.51
N ALA A 44 12.97 -21.80 15.49
CA ALA A 44 13.24 -20.36 15.47
C ALA A 44 14.27 -19.93 14.41
N THR A 45 15.06 -20.85 13.88
CA THR A 45 16.02 -20.58 12.79
C THR A 45 15.36 -20.63 11.40
N ASN A 46 14.13 -21.18 11.30
CA ASN A 46 13.39 -21.27 10.05
C ASN A 46 12.71 -19.94 9.73
N THR A 47 13.19 -19.30 8.66
CA THR A 47 12.63 -18.03 8.16
C THR A 47 11.85 -18.17 6.84
N SER A 48 11.98 -19.30 6.15
CA SER A 48 11.30 -19.59 4.87
C SER A 48 10.24 -20.69 4.98
N GLY A 49 10.47 -21.72 5.80
CA GLY A 49 9.53 -22.84 6.03
C GLY A 49 8.64 -22.60 7.23
N TYR A 50 7.60 -21.79 7.07
CA TYR A 50 6.61 -21.47 8.11
C TYR A 50 5.19 -21.47 7.56
N GLN A 51 4.20 -21.48 8.45
CA GLN A 51 2.80 -21.32 8.08
C GLN A 51 2.34 -19.89 8.42
N ALA A 52 1.86 -19.14 7.43
CA ALA A 52 1.34 -17.79 7.62
C ALA A 52 -0.06 -17.79 8.28
N GLY A 53 -0.37 -16.75 9.05
CA GLY A 53 -1.73 -16.54 9.57
C GLY A 53 -2.23 -17.56 10.59
N VAL A 54 -1.34 -18.20 11.36
CA VAL A 54 -1.71 -19.18 12.41
C VAL A 54 -1.76 -18.57 13.81
N VAL A 55 -1.15 -17.40 14.01
CA VAL A 55 -1.14 -16.66 15.27
C VAL A 55 -2.29 -15.65 15.27
N GLY A 56 -3.17 -15.72 16.27
CA GLY A 56 -4.29 -14.80 16.39
C GLY A 56 -3.88 -13.39 16.82
N VAL A 57 -4.66 -12.38 16.46
CA VAL A 57 -4.37 -10.96 16.76
C VAL A 57 -4.10 -10.69 18.24
N GLY A 58 -4.81 -11.35 19.16
CA GLY A 58 -4.57 -11.18 20.60
C GLY A 58 -3.17 -11.61 21.03
N GLN A 59 -2.65 -12.70 20.45
CA GLN A 59 -1.28 -13.16 20.71
C GLN A 59 -0.23 -12.22 20.12
N LEU A 60 -0.49 -11.64 18.94
CA LEU A 60 0.38 -10.62 18.34
C LEU A 60 0.49 -9.38 19.21
N LEU A 61 -0.63 -8.90 19.75
CA LEU A 61 -0.63 -7.74 20.64
C LEU A 61 0.06 -8.05 21.98
N ALA A 62 -0.18 -9.24 22.54
CA ALA A 62 0.45 -9.67 23.79
C ALA A 62 1.99 -9.77 23.69
N ALA A 63 2.53 -10.03 22.48
CA ALA A 63 3.96 -10.03 22.22
C ALA A 63 4.59 -8.62 22.22
N VAL A 64 3.78 -7.55 22.22
CA VAL A 64 4.25 -6.15 22.17
C VAL A 64 3.57 -5.32 23.27
N PRO A 65 3.89 -5.56 24.56
CA PRO A 65 3.24 -4.86 25.67
C PRO A 65 3.42 -3.33 25.64
N SER A 66 4.49 -2.83 24.99
CA SER A 66 4.72 -1.40 24.77
C SER A 66 3.63 -0.70 23.94
N LEU A 67 2.74 -1.43 23.28
CA LEU A 67 1.57 -0.83 22.61
C LEU A 67 0.70 -0.02 23.58
N ALA A 68 0.59 -0.47 24.84
CA ALA A 68 -0.20 0.20 25.88
C ALA A 68 0.34 1.58 26.27
N THR A 69 1.59 1.93 25.89
CA THR A 69 2.15 3.26 26.15
C THR A 69 1.90 4.25 25.02
N VAL A 70 1.48 3.78 23.84
CA VAL A 70 1.29 4.62 22.64
C VAL A 70 -0.16 4.71 22.18
N ALA A 71 -1.02 3.73 22.51
CA ALA A 71 -2.41 3.71 22.10
C ALA A 71 -3.32 2.84 22.99
N ASN A 72 -4.60 3.17 23.00
CA ASN A 72 -5.68 2.28 23.43
C ASN A 72 -6.08 1.39 22.24
N VAL A 73 -5.57 0.16 22.21
CA VAL A 73 -5.74 -0.73 21.05
C VAL A 73 -7.01 -1.59 21.16
N GLN A 74 -7.81 -1.60 20.11
CA GLN A 74 -8.91 -2.54 19.89
C GLN A 74 -8.54 -3.50 18.77
N ALA A 75 -8.55 -4.81 19.01
CA ALA A 75 -8.19 -5.80 18.00
C ALA A 75 -9.40 -6.49 17.39
N GLU A 76 -9.33 -6.73 16.08
CA GLU A 76 -10.30 -7.52 15.34
C GLU A 76 -9.57 -8.45 14.35
N GLN A 77 -9.96 -9.73 14.34
CA GLN A 77 -9.50 -10.68 13.34
C GLN A 77 -10.44 -10.65 12.13
N VAL A 78 -10.01 -9.98 11.05
CA VAL A 78 -10.81 -9.88 9.82
C VAL A 78 -10.69 -11.14 8.97
N ALA A 79 -9.48 -11.70 8.89
CA ALA A 79 -9.14 -12.93 8.18
C ALA A 79 -7.84 -13.54 8.73
N SER A 80 -7.54 -14.78 8.34
CA SER A 80 -6.28 -15.46 8.65
C SER A 80 -5.77 -16.17 7.41
N VAL A 81 -5.19 -15.39 6.49
CA VAL A 81 -4.75 -15.88 5.17
C VAL A 81 -3.27 -15.57 4.93
N ASP A 82 -2.66 -16.36 4.04
CA ASP A 82 -1.44 -15.94 3.36
C ASP A 82 -1.80 -14.88 2.30
N SER A 83 -1.05 -13.79 2.24
CA SER A 83 -1.33 -12.68 1.33
C SER A 83 -1.28 -13.09 -0.15
N LYS A 84 -0.54 -14.15 -0.50
CA LYS A 84 -0.55 -14.70 -1.87
C LYS A 84 -1.93 -15.23 -2.28
N ASP A 85 -2.79 -15.54 -1.31
CA ASP A 85 -4.16 -16.05 -1.50
C ASP A 85 -5.23 -14.97 -1.21
N MET A 86 -4.84 -13.68 -1.23
CA MET A 86 -5.74 -12.55 -1.01
C MET A 86 -6.86 -12.50 -2.05
N ALA A 87 -8.11 -12.53 -1.59
CA ALA A 87 -9.29 -12.54 -2.45
C ALA A 87 -9.95 -11.15 -2.57
N LEU A 88 -10.57 -10.85 -3.71
CA LEU A 88 -11.30 -9.60 -3.95
C LEU A 88 -12.46 -9.39 -2.97
N ALA A 89 -13.10 -10.47 -2.52
CA ALA A 89 -14.14 -10.41 -1.50
C ALA A 89 -13.57 -9.97 -0.13
N LEU A 90 -12.35 -10.41 0.21
CA LEU A 90 -11.68 -9.99 1.43
C LEU A 90 -11.22 -8.53 1.34
N TRP A 91 -10.73 -8.08 0.18
CA TRP A 91 -10.50 -6.66 -0.09
C TRP A 91 -11.74 -5.80 0.13
N THR A 92 -12.90 -6.25 -0.39
CA THR A 92 -14.18 -5.55 -0.22
C THR A 92 -14.57 -5.47 1.27
N LYS A 93 -14.53 -6.61 1.98
CA LYS A 93 -14.80 -6.70 3.42
C LYS A 93 -13.88 -5.77 4.22
N LEU A 94 -12.58 -5.80 3.92
CA LEU A 94 -11.58 -5.01 4.63
C LEU A 94 -11.81 -3.51 4.44
N ALA A 95 -12.00 -3.04 3.21
CA ALA A 95 -12.24 -1.63 2.92
C ALA A 95 -13.54 -1.14 3.58
N GLN A 96 -14.63 -1.91 3.52
CA GLN A 96 -15.89 -1.61 4.22
C GLN A 96 -15.66 -1.49 5.72
N ARG A 97 -14.93 -2.43 6.31
CA ARG A 97 -14.67 -2.42 7.75
C ARG A 97 -13.83 -1.23 8.21
N VAL A 98 -12.85 -0.83 7.40
CA VAL A 98 -12.05 0.38 7.65
C VAL A 98 -12.93 1.63 7.63
N ASP A 99 -13.79 1.78 6.61
CA ASP A 99 -14.71 2.91 6.52
C ASP A 99 -15.70 2.95 7.69
N GLU A 100 -16.27 1.80 8.09
CA GLU A 100 -17.17 1.69 9.25
C GLU A 100 -16.50 2.16 10.55
N LEU A 101 -15.28 1.68 10.82
CA LEU A 101 -14.56 2.04 12.05
C LEU A 101 -14.20 3.52 12.07
N LEU A 102 -13.78 4.07 10.94
CA LEU A 102 -13.29 5.45 10.87
C LEU A 102 -14.40 6.49 10.70
N ALA A 103 -15.61 6.08 10.34
CA ALA A 103 -16.82 6.90 10.41
C ALA A 103 -17.25 7.22 11.86
N SER A 104 -16.85 6.41 12.83
CA SER A 104 -17.11 6.64 14.25
C SER A 104 -16.06 7.56 14.88
N ASP A 105 -16.47 8.41 15.81
CA ASP A 105 -15.57 9.17 16.68
C ASP A 105 -14.98 8.31 17.81
N GLU A 106 -15.17 6.99 17.80
CA GLU A 106 -14.59 6.05 18.75
C GLU A 106 -13.18 5.56 18.37
N ILE A 107 -12.82 5.66 17.09
CA ILE A 107 -11.52 5.24 16.55
C ILE A 107 -10.82 6.44 15.91
N ASP A 108 -9.56 6.64 16.30
CA ASP A 108 -8.72 7.75 15.85
C ASP A 108 -7.85 7.34 14.64
N GLY A 109 -7.57 6.04 14.48
CA GLY A 109 -6.82 5.48 13.36
C GLY A 109 -6.91 3.95 13.29
N VAL A 110 -6.55 3.39 12.13
CA VAL A 110 -6.56 1.94 11.88
C VAL A 110 -5.15 1.47 11.54
N VAL A 111 -4.75 0.34 12.12
CA VAL A 111 -3.60 -0.46 11.71
C VAL A 111 -4.08 -1.77 11.11
N ILE A 112 -3.50 -2.19 10.00
CA ILE A 112 -3.80 -3.48 9.37
C ILE A 112 -2.53 -4.33 9.38
N THR A 113 -2.55 -5.48 10.06
CA THR A 113 -1.47 -6.46 9.95
C THR A 113 -1.74 -7.39 8.78
N HIS A 114 -0.84 -7.39 7.81
CA HIS A 114 -1.00 -8.07 6.52
C HIS A 114 0.20 -8.96 6.19
N GLY A 115 0.04 -9.87 5.23
CA GLY A 115 1.18 -10.59 4.63
C GLY A 115 1.93 -9.71 3.63
N THR A 116 3.23 -9.93 3.47
CA THR A 116 4.10 -9.03 2.69
C THR A 116 3.92 -9.18 1.17
N ASP A 117 3.44 -10.31 0.66
CA ASP A 117 3.49 -10.62 -0.77
C ASP A 117 2.56 -9.72 -1.61
N THR A 118 1.38 -9.38 -1.10
CA THR A 118 0.39 -8.54 -1.80
C THR A 118 0.01 -7.28 -1.01
N LEU A 119 0.82 -6.93 0.01
CA LEU A 119 0.58 -5.74 0.84
C LEU A 119 0.46 -4.48 -0.01
N GLU A 120 1.32 -4.32 -1.02
CA GLU A 120 1.34 -3.14 -1.89
C GLU A 120 0.05 -2.97 -2.71
N GLU A 121 -0.61 -4.08 -3.07
CA GLU A 121 -1.88 -4.07 -3.80
C GLU A 121 -3.03 -3.69 -2.86
N THR A 122 -3.12 -4.35 -1.70
CA THR A 122 -4.14 -4.03 -0.68
C THR A 122 -4.01 -2.57 -0.21
N ALA A 123 -2.79 -2.12 0.05
CA ALA A 123 -2.53 -0.74 0.45
C ALA A 123 -3.03 0.25 -0.61
N TYR A 124 -2.72 0.01 -1.88
CA TYR A 124 -3.13 0.90 -2.96
C TYR A 124 -4.64 0.86 -3.21
N LEU A 125 -5.28 -0.30 -3.09
CA LEU A 125 -6.74 -0.39 -3.13
C LEU A 125 -7.37 0.49 -2.05
N LEU A 126 -6.93 0.35 -0.79
CA LEU A 126 -7.45 1.14 0.31
C LEU A 126 -7.17 2.63 0.09
N HIS A 127 -5.98 2.98 -0.39
CA HIS A 127 -5.57 4.35 -0.71
C HIS A 127 -6.54 5.04 -1.68
N LEU A 128 -7.11 4.26 -2.60
CA LEU A 128 -8.07 4.75 -3.58
C LEU A 128 -9.52 4.66 -3.13
N THR A 129 -9.88 3.86 -2.13
CA THR A 129 -11.29 3.53 -1.84
C THR A 129 -11.81 4.01 -0.49
N VAL A 130 -10.97 4.11 0.54
CA VAL A 130 -11.43 4.54 1.88
C VAL A 130 -11.77 6.02 1.90
N LYS A 131 -12.79 6.42 2.67
CA LYS A 131 -13.36 7.79 2.68
C LYS A 131 -13.13 8.51 3.99
N THR A 132 -11.86 8.61 4.37
CA THR A 132 -11.45 9.25 5.63
C THR A 132 -10.12 9.98 5.49
N ASP A 133 -9.92 10.97 6.35
CA ASP A 133 -8.63 11.63 6.57
C ASP A 133 -7.89 11.06 7.80
N LYS A 134 -8.56 10.22 8.60
CA LYS A 134 -7.94 9.54 9.75
C LYS A 134 -6.86 8.55 9.26
N PRO A 135 -5.77 8.35 10.04
CA PRO A 135 -4.68 7.48 9.62
C PRO A 135 -5.12 6.02 9.39
N VAL A 136 -4.71 5.47 8.25
CA VAL A 136 -4.79 4.02 7.94
C VAL A 136 -3.39 3.54 7.61
N VAL A 137 -2.86 2.63 8.41
CA VAL A 137 -1.46 2.17 8.30
C VAL A 137 -1.42 0.65 8.15
N LEU A 138 -0.86 0.16 7.05
CA LEU A 138 -0.54 -1.26 6.91
C LEU A 138 0.85 -1.53 7.49
N THR A 139 1.01 -2.71 8.06
CA THR A 139 2.30 -3.24 8.49
C THR A 139 2.34 -4.76 8.33
N ALA A 140 3.54 -5.32 8.40
CA ALA A 140 3.79 -6.73 8.18
C ALA A 140 5.14 -7.15 8.81
N ALA A 141 5.55 -8.39 8.55
CA ALA A 141 6.87 -8.89 8.91
C ALA A 141 7.43 -9.75 7.77
N MET A 142 8.75 -9.74 7.57
CA MET A 142 9.44 -10.65 6.65
C MET A 142 9.84 -11.96 7.31
N ARG A 143 9.88 -12.00 8.65
CA ARG A 143 10.16 -13.21 9.44
C ARG A 143 8.93 -13.64 10.25
N PRO A 144 8.66 -14.96 10.39
CA PRO A 144 7.56 -15.44 11.22
C PRO A 144 7.77 -15.05 12.69
N SER A 145 6.69 -14.99 13.47
CA SER A 145 6.73 -14.52 14.86
C SER A 145 7.60 -15.37 15.78
N SER A 146 7.83 -16.64 15.42
CA SER A 146 8.69 -17.57 16.17
C SER A 146 10.18 -17.47 15.80
N ALA A 147 10.53 -16.71 14.75
CA ALA A 147 11.90 -16.66 14.27
C ALA A 147 12.83 -15.82 15.17
N LEU A 148 14.12 -16.15 15.15
CA LEU A 148 15.16 -15.32 15.73
C LEU A 148 15.16 -13.94 15.09
N SER A 149 15.19 -12.91 15.94
CA SER A 149 15.14 -11.51 15.51
C SER A 149 13.96 -11.21 14.57
N ALA A 150 12.77 -11.74 14.90
CA ALA A 150 11.53 -11.41 14.19
C ALA A 150 11.32 -9.87 14.15
N ASP A 151 10.96 -9.35 12.98
CA ASP A 151 10.79 -7.92 12.72
C ASP A 151 9.37 -7.41 13.04
N GLY A 152 8.40 -8.32 13.11
CA GLY A 152 6.99 -8.03 13.39
C GLY A 152 6.72 -7.18 14.64
N PRO A 153 7.32 -7.46 15.81
CA PRO A 153 7.05 -6.70 17.03
C PRO A 153 7.30 -5.19 16.90
N LEU A 154 8.47 -4.81 16.36
CA LEU A 154 8.82 -3.40 16.19
C LEU A 154 8.01 -2.75 15.05
N ASN A 155 7.80 -3.47 13.95
CA ASN A 155 6.94 -3.00 12.86
C ASN A 155 5.51 -2.68 13.34
N LEU A 156 4.93 -3.55 14.18
CA LEU A 156 3.61 -3.33 14.75
C LEU A 156 3.56 -2.13 15.70
N LEU A 157 4.53 -2.01 16.61
CA LEU A 157 4.64 -0.86 17.51
C LEU A 157 4.73 0.45 16.74
N ASN A 158 5.58 0.48 15.72
CA ASN A 158 5.76 1.64 14.85
C ASN A 158 4.50 1.97 14.07
N ALA A 159 3.80 0.98 13.52
CA ALA A 159 2.56 1.20 12.79
C ALA A 159 1.46 1.80 13.67
N VAL A 160 1.31 1.31 14.91
CA VAL A 160 0.36 1.87 15.89
C VAL A 160 0.77 3.29 16.29
N THR A 161 2.06 3.53 16.49
CA THR A 161 2.58 4.88 16.76
C THR A 161 2.28 5.86 15.62
N VAL A 162 2.47 5.45 14.37
CA VAL A 162 2.15 6.26 13.18
C VAL A 162 0.64 6.49 13.09
N ALA A 163 -0.18 5.46 13.30
CA ALA A 163 -1.64 5.58 13.24
C ALA A 163 -2.21 6.50 14.33
N GLY A 164 -1.54 6.61 15.48
CA GLY A 164 -1.88 7.54 16.57
C GLY A 164 -1.35 8.96 16.39
N SER A 165 -0.55 9.23 15.36
CA SER A 165 0.07 10.54 15.14
C SER A 165 -0.85 11.50 14.41
N ALA A 166 -1.02 12.71 14.94
CA ALA A 166 -1.74 13.79 14.25
C ALA A 166 -1.11 14.15 12.89
N HIS A 167 0.21 13.95 12.73
CA HIS A 167 0.91 14.22 11.46
C HIS A 167 0.58 13.20 10.35
N ALA A 168 0.07 12.02 10.70
CA ALA A 168 -0.35 11.01 9.73
C ALA A 168 -1.73 11.30 9.13
N LYS A 169 -2.50 12.23 9.74
CA LYS A 169 -3.81 12.63 9.25
C LYS A 169 -3.69 13.25 7.86
N GLY A 170 -4.53 12.80 6.93
CA GLY A 170 -4.57 13.32 5.56
C GLY A 170 -3.38 12.93 4.68
N GLN A 171 -2.51 12.00 5.10
CA GLN A 171 -1.37 11.51 4.29
C GLN A 171 -1.75 10.35 3.35
N GLY A 172 -3.05 10.07 3.21
CA GLY A 172 -3.58 8.89 2.54
C GLY A 172 -3.33 7.61 3.34
N VAL A 173 -3.51 6.46 2.70
CA VAL A 173 -3.12 5.16 3.30
C VAL A 173 -1.59 5.02 3.29
N LEU A 174 -1.06 4.55 4.40
CA LEU A 174 0.38 4.45 4.67
C LEU A 174 0.82 2.99 4.85
N VAL A 175 2.11 2.76 4.65
CA VAL A 175 2.79 1.51 5.06
C VAL A 175 3.93 1.86 5.99
N ALA A 176 3.85 1.39 7.24
CA ALA A 176 4.90 1.54 8.24
C ALA A 176 5.69 0.23 8.34
N PHE A 177 6.92 0.25 7.83
CA PHE A 177 7.74 -0.95 7.71
C PHE A 177 9.22 -0.60 7.87
N ASN A 178 9.93 -1.33 8.73
CA ASN A 178 11.36 -1.13 8.98
C ASN A 178 11.74 0.34 9.25
N ASN A 179 11.06 0.96 10.22
CA ASN A 179 11.21 2.37 10.65
C ASN A 179 10.91 3.44 9.57
N ARG A 180 10.40 3.05 8.39
CA ARG A 180 10.04 3.97 7.31
C ARG A 180 8.52 4.07 7.16
N ILE A 181 8.06 5.26 6.77
CA ILE A 181 6.65 5.54 6.47
C ILE A 181 6.54 5.76 4.97
N HIS A 182 5.82 4.88 4.29
CA HIS A 182 5.66 4.94 2.84
C HIS A 182 4.23 5.31 2.45
N SER A 183 4.11 5.98 1.30
CA SER A 183 2.85 6.12 0.57
C SER A 183 2.42 4.76 0.04
N ALA A 184 1.16 4.38 0.27
CA ALA A 184 0.58 3.16 -0.29
C ALA A 184 0.64 3.11 -1.82
N ARG A 185 0.64 4.26 -2.49
CA ARG A 185 0.78 4.35 -3.95
C ARG A 185 2.17 3.92 -4.44
N ASP A 186 3.22 4.28 -3.71
CA ASP A 186 4.60 4.22 -4.23
C ASP A 186 5.41 3.06 -3.65
N VAL A 187 5.01 2.51 -2.50
CA VAL A 187 5.71 1.40 -1.83
C VAL A 187 5.60 0.10 -2.60
N VAL A 188 6.71 -0.61 -2.77
CA VAL A 188 6.75 -1.93 -3.39
C VAL A 188 7.65 -2.87 -2.61
N LYS A 189 7.39 -4.18 -2.65
CA LYS A 189 8.28 -5.20 -2.10
C LYS A 189 9.42 -5.46 -3.10
N THR A 190 10.65 -5.17 -2.72
CA THR A 190 11.85 -5.25 -3.57
C THR A 190 12.82 -6.37 -3.19
N SER A 191 12.57 -7.05 -2.05
CA SER A 191 13.38 -8.18 -1.61
C SER A 191 12.51 -9.36 -1.20
N THR A 192 12.98 -10.56 -1.52
CA THR A 192 12.31 -11.82 -1.17
C THR A 192 12.61 -12.29 0.25
N TYR A 193 13.63 -11.73 0.93
CA TYR A 193 14.05 -12.20 2.25
C TYR A 193 14.47 -11.11 3.24
N ALA A 194 14.83 -9.91 2.77
CA ALA A 194 15.41 -8.89 3.64
C ALA A 194 14.35 -8.24 4.54
N VAL A 195 14.70 -7.91 5.78
CA VAL A 195 13.78 -7.25 6.74
C VAL A 195 13.48 -5.80 6.37
N ASP A 196 14.21 -5.23 5.41
CA ASP A 196 13.97 -3.91 4.83
C ASP A 196 13.33 -4.01 3.43
N ALA A 197 12.58 -5.08 3.14
CA ALA A 197 12.09 -5.39 1.80
C ALA A 197 11.18 -4.36 1.13
N PHE A 198 10.61 -3.38 1.84
CA PHE A 198 9.70 -2.40 1.25
C PHE A 198 10.39 -1.07 0.96
N HIS A 199 10.26 -0.60 -0.28
CA HIS A 199 10.84 0.64 -0.75
C HIS A 199 9.89 1.41 -1.66
N SER A 200 9.96 2.74 -1.62
CA SER A 200 9.33 3.63 -2.61
C SER A 200 10.42 4.15 -3.53
N LEU A 201 10.67 3.43 -4.64
CA LEU A 201 11.92 3.52 -5.39
C LEU A 201 12.17 4.88 -6.05
N GLU A 202 11.14 5.53 -6.59
CA GLU A 202 11.29 6.79 -7.34
C GLU A 202 11.18 8.02 -6.44
N ILE A 203 10.13 8.08 -5.60
CA ILE A 203 9.76 9.26 -4.83
C ILE A 203 10.07 9.09 -3.33
N GLY A 204 10.75 8.02 -2.93
CA GLY A 204 11.22 7.82 -1.55
C GLY A 204 10.10 7.62 -0.52
N ALA A 205 10.50 7.33 0.72
CA ALA A 205 9.58 7.30 1.86
C ALA A 205 9.03 8.72 2.14
N LEU A 206 7.84 8.79 2.74
CA LEU A 206 7.26 10.05 3.22
C LEU A 206 7.97 10.56 4.48
N GLY A 207 8.53 9.63 5.26
CA GLY A 207 9.15 9.94 6.52
C GLY A 207 9.60 8.70 7.28
N TRP A 208 9.78 8.86 8.59
CA TRP A 208 10.35 7.86 9.47
C TRP A 208 9.60 7.77 10.78
N VAL A 209 9.67 6.60 11.40
CA VAL A 209 9.24 6.37 12.77
C VAL A 209 10.37 5.69 13.55
N GLN A 210 10.81 6.33 14.62
CA GLN A 210 11.91 5.82 15.45
C GLN A 210 11.72 6.29 16.90
N ASP A 211 11.84 5.37 17.85
CA ASP A 211 11.75 5.64 19.28
C ASP A 211 10.51 6.47 19.66
N GLY A 212 9.35 6.13 19.06
CA GLY A 212 8.08 6.81 19.27
C GLY A 212 7.91 8.14 18.52
N ARG A 213 8.94 8.62 17.81
CA ARG A 213 8.89 9.87 17.03
C ARG A 213 8.44 9.59 15.61
N VAL A 214 7.43 10.31 15.15
CA VAL A 214 6.88 10.23 13.78
C VAL A 214 7.19 11.55 13.08
N GLU A 215 7.99 11.49 12.02
CA GLU A 215 8.41 12.66 11.24
C GLU A 215 8.13 12.44 9.76
N PHE A 216 7.38 13.37 9.16
CA PHE A 216 7.14 13.43 7.71
C PHE A 216 7.99 14.53 7.08
N GLN A 217 8.65 14.21 5.96
CA GLN A 217 9.44 15.15 5.15
C GLN A 217 8.88 15.31 3.73
N ARG A 218 7.95 14.44 3.32
CA ARG A 218 7.24 14.51 2.04
C ARG A 218 5.75 14.26 2.27
N ALA A 219 4.93 14.65 1.30
CA ALA A 219 3.49 14.42 1.29
C ALA A 219 3.07 13.86 -0.08
N VAL A 220 1.95 13.16 -0.11
CA VAL A 220 1.37 12.64 -1.35
C VAL A 220 0.64 13.77 -2.07
N VAL A 221 1.01 14.02 -3.34
CA VAL A 221 0.39 15.08 -4.17
C VAL A 221 -0.72 14.56 -5.09
N ARG A 222 -0.77 13.23 -5.29
CA ARG A 222 -1.79 12.55 -6.08
C ARG A 222 -3.07 12.45 -5.23
N PRO A 223 -4.28 12.66 -5.80
CA PRO A 223 -5.51 12.53 -5.04
C PRO A 223 -5.67 11.12 -4.44
N HIS A 224 -6.10 11.06 -3.18
CA HIS A 224 -6.27 9.82 -2.44
C HIS A 224 -7.44 9.92 -1.45
N THR A 225 -7.87 8.78 -0.94
CA THR A 225 -8.92 8.63 0.07
C THR A 225 -10.19 9.45 -0.23
N THR A 226 -10.43 10.53 0.51
CA THR A 226 -11.59 11.43 0.34
C THR A 226 -11.57 12.20 -0.98
N ALA A 227 -10.40 12.36 -1.61
CA ALA A 227 -10.23 13.06 -2.88
C ALA A 227 -10.35 12.15 -4.12
N THR A 228 -10.66 10.86 -3.95
CA THR A 228 -10.93 9.95 -5.08
C THR A 228 -12.44 9.75 -5.28
N PRO A 229 -12.89 9.44 -6.51
CA PRO A 229 -14.29 9.10 -6.77
C PRO A 229 -14.62 7.64 -6.44
N PHE A 230 -13.61 6.78 -6.24
CA PHE A 230 -13.82 5.35 -6.03
C PHE A 230 -14.28 5.10 -4.60
N ALA A 231 -15.47 4.54 -4.40
CA ALA A 231 -15.91 4.02 -3.11
C ALA A 231 -16.09 2.51 -3.22
N ILE A 232 -15.73 1.76 -2.18
CA ILE A 232 -15.86 0.29 -2.23
C ILE A 232 -17.33 -0.13 -2.42
N GLY A 233 -18.27 0.62 -1.82
CA GLY A 233 -19.71 0.38 -1.98
C GLY A 233 -20.28 0.69 -3.36
N SER A 234 -19.55 1.41 -4.23
CA SER A 234 -19.95 1.66 -5.62
C SER A 234 -19.45 0.61 -6.59
N ILE A 235 -18.60 -0.31 -6.16
CA ILE A 235 -18.19 -1.46 -6.95
C ILE A 235 -19.39 -2.40 -7.02
N GLY A 236 -19.82 -2.76 -8.23
CA GLY A 236 -20.95 -3.66 -8.42
C GLY A 236 -20.74 -5.01 -7.72
N ALA A 237 -21.77 -5.86 -7.71
CA ALA A 237 -21.74 -7.15 -7.03
C ALA A 237 -20.57 -8.07 -7.46
N GLN A 238 -19.96 -7.81 -8.62
CA GLN A 238 -18.80 -8.52 -9.12
C GLN A 238 -17.74 -7.54 -9.63
N TRP A 239 -16.49 -7.81 -9.28
CA TRP A 239 -15.34 -7.10 -9.80
C TRP A 239 -15.15 -7.39 -11.30
N PRO A 240 -14.78 -6.41 -12.13
CA PRO A 240 -14.39 -6.67 -13.51
C PRO A 240 -13.13 -7.55 -13.53
N VAL A 241 -13.16 -8.61 -14.33
CA VAL A 241 -12.00 -9.50 -14.49
C VAL A 241 -10.91 -8.75 -15.23
N VAL A 242 -9.79 -8.52 -14.56
CA VAL A 242 -8.59 -7.89 -15.11
C VAL A 242 -7.38 -8.77 -14.81
N GLU A 243 -6.56 -9.02 -15.81
CA GLU A 243 -5.41 -9.92 -15.70
C GLU A 243 -4.09 -9.24 -16.07
N VAL A 244 -2.97 -9.77 -15.56
CA VAL A 244 -1.62 -9.29 -15.89
C VAL A 244 -0.95 -10.27 -16.86
N VAL A 245 -0.44 -9.77 -17.98
CA VAL A 245 0.35 -10.55 -18.94
C VAL A 245 1.77 -10.01 -19.02
N ALA A 246 2.76 -10.90 -18.97
CA ALA A 246 4.16 -10.51 -19.09
C ALA A 246 4.62 -10.48 -20.57
N SER A 247 5.42 -9.47 -20.90
CA SER A 247 6.20 -9.42 -22.14
C SER A 247 7.64 -9.87 -21.86
N TYR A 248 8.17 -10.73 -22.73
CA TYR A 248 9.53 -11.28 -22.64
C TYR A 248 10.02 -11.74 -24.03
N ALA A 249 11.30 -12.10 -24.12
CA ALA A 249 11.88 -12.61 -25.38
C ALA A 249 11.15 -13.88 -25.82
N GLY A 250 10.65 -13.91 -27.06
CA GLY A 250 9.89 -15.04 -27.58
C GLY A 250 8.49 -15.20 -27.01
N ALA A 251 7.91 -14.15 -26.40
CA ALA A 251 6.54 -14.22 -25.88
C ALA A 251 5.52 -14.50 -27.00
N SER A 252 4.64 -15.48 -26.75
CA SER A 252 3.56 -15.89 -27.65
C SER A 252 2.26 -15.15 -27.34
N ARG A 253 1.29 -15.22 -28.26
CA ARG A 253 -0.06 -14.64 -28.07
C ARG A 253 -1.01 -15.48 -27.21
N ILE A 254 -0.60 -16.70 -26.84
CA ILE A 254 -1.47 -17.72 -26.22
C ILE A 254 -2.20 -17.19 -24.99
N ALA A 255 -1.47 -16.52 -24.08
CA ALA A 255 -2.08 -15.98 -22.85
C ALA A 255 -3.14 -14.91 -23.18
N VAL A 256 -2.85 -13.99 -24.10
CA VAL A 256 -3.80 -12.93 -24.49
C VAL A 256 -5.05 -13.54 -25.11
N ASP A 257 -4.90 -14.46 -26.06
CA ASP A 257 -6.04 -15.09 -26.73
C ASP A 257 -6.93 -15.87 -25.76
N ALA A 258 -6.33 -16.62 -24.84
CA ALA A 258 -7.06 -17.38 -23.82
C ALA A 258 -7.85 -16.45 -22.87
N LEU A 259 -7.24 -15.35 -22.43
CA LEU A 259 -7.89 -14.37 -21.56
C LEU A 259 -9.06 -13.66 -22.27
N VAL A 260 -8.88 -13.30 -23.53
CA VAL A 260 -9.95 -12.70 -24.35
C VAL A 260 -11.09 -13.70 -24.53
N ALA A 261 -10.79 -14.96 -24.82
CA ALA A 261 -11.80 -16.02 -24.93
C ALA A 261 -12.55 -16.25 -23.60
N ALA A 262 -11.88 -16.08 -22.46
CA ALA A 262 -12.50 -16.15 -21.13
C ALA A 262 -13.34 -14.90 -20.76
N GLY A 263 -13.36 -13.86 -21.61
CA GLY A 263 -14.20 -12.69 -21.42
C GLY A 263 -13.63 -11.62 -20.47
N VAL A 264 -12.29 -11.56 -20.35
CA VAL A 264 -11.60 -10.54 -19.55
C VAL A 264 -12.04 -9.12 -19.95
N LYS A 265 -12.15 -8.21 -18.99
CA LYS A 265 -12.53 -6.81 -19.22
C LYS A 265 -11.32 -5.89 -19.39
N GLY A 266 -10.17 -6.27 -18.85
CA GLY A 266 -8.93 -5.55 -19.09
C GLY A 266 -7.69 -6.40 -18.93
N ILE A 267 -6.62 -6.00 -19.61
CA ILE A 267 -5.30 -6.64 -19.50
C ILE A 267 -4.28 -5.56 -19.18
N VAL A 268 -3.51 -5.79 -18.12
CA VAL A 268 -2.31 -5.01 -17.82
C VAL A 268 -1.10 -5.76 -18.35
N VAL A 269 -0.26 -5.10 -19.12
CA VAL A 269 0.94 -5.70 -19.69
C VAL A 269 2.15 -5.30 -18.86
N ALA A 270 2.82 -6.29 -18.27
CA ALA A 270 4.15 -6.12 -17.70
C ALA A 270 5.18 -6.10 -18.84
N GLY A 271 5.28 -4.94 -19.51
CA GLY A 271 6.20 -4.70 -20.62
C GLY A 271 7.67 -4.77 -20.20
N THR A 272 8.57 -4.82 -21.18
CA THR A 272 10.02 -4.69 -20.95
C THR A 272 10.44 -3.21 -21.04
N GLY A 273 11.51 -2.80 -20.37
CA GLY A 273 12.03 -1.42 -20.48
C GLY A 273 10.97 -0.35 -20.18
N ASN A 274 10.77 0.60 -21.11
CA ASN A 274 9.75 1.65 -21.02
C ASN A 274 8.35 1.16 -21.42
N GLY A 275 7.97 -0.04 -20.96
CA GLY A 275 6.72 -0.71 -21.32
C GLY A 275 6.67 -1.23 -22.76
N SER A 276 7.80 -1.57 -23.38
CA SER A 276 7.86 -2.21 -24.69
C SER A 276 7.20 -3.59 -24.68
N ILE A 277 6.47 -3.92 -25.75
CA ILE A 277 5.72 -5.17 -25.88
C ILE A 277 6.30 -5.98 -27.03
N HIS A 278 6.49 -7.29 -26.83
CA HIS A 278 6.88 -8.18 -27.92
C HIS A 278 5.84 -8.14 -29.05
N ALA A 279 6.28 -8.06 -30.31
CA ALA A 279 5.40 -7.82 -31.46
C ALA A 279 4.19 -8.77 -31.52
N THR A 280 4.40 -10.07 -31.29
CA THR A 280 3.30 -11.07 -31.26
C THR A 280 2.25 -10.77 -30.19
N VAL A 281 2.68 -10.31 -29.01
CA VAL A 281 1.78 -9.95 -27.91
C VAL A 281 1.07 -8.64 -28.24
N GLN A 282 1.78 -7.65 -28.79
CA GLN A 282 1.20 -6.37 -29.17
C GLN A 282 0.10 -6.53 -30.21
N THR A 283 0.30 -7.36 -31.24
CA THR A 283 -0.73 -7.66 -32.23
C THR A 283 -1.98 -8.25 -31.58
N ALA A 284 -1.83 -9.24 -30.70
CA ALA A 284 -2.96 -9.85 -30.01
C ALA A 284 -3.71 -8.87 -29.09
N LEU A 285 -3.00 -7.94 -28.43
CA LEU A 285 -3.60 -6.90 -27.60
C LEU A 285 -4.34 -5.84 -28.42
N ALA A 286 -3.84 -5.49 -29.62
CA ALA A 286 -4.54 -4.59 -30.53
C ALA A 286 -5.86 -5.24 -31.02
N GLU A 287 -5.83 -6.52 -31.37
CA GLU A 287 -7.04 -7.30 -31.69
C GLU A 287 -8.00 -7.39 -30.48
N ALA A 288 -7.50 -7.53 -29.26
CA ALA A 288 -8.30 -7.52 -28.04
C ALA A 288 -8.97 -6.15 -27.79
N THR A 289 -8.25 -5.06 -28.08
CA THR A 289 -8.78 -3.69 -27.97
C THR A 289 -9.95 -3.49 -28.93
N ALA A 290 -9.86 -4.00 -30.16
CA ALA A 290 -10.96 -3.98 -31.13
C ALA A 290 -12.20 -4.76 -30.66
N LYS A 291 -12.05 -5.68 -29.69
CA LYS A 291 -13.15 -6.42 -29.03
C LYS A 291 -13.64 -5.73 -27.75
N GLY A 292 -13.15 -4.55 -27.43
CA GLY A 292 -13.55 -3.76 -26.26
C GLY A 292 -12.82 -4.12 -24.96
N VAL A 293 -11.72 -4.86 -25.02
CA VAL A 293 -10.88 -5.14 -23.83
C VAL A 293 -9.99 -3.94 -23.55
N ALA A 294 -10.00 -3.43 -22.32
CA ALA A 294 -9.14 -2.32 -21.91
C ALA A 294 -7.68 -2.78 -21.75
N ILE A 295 -6.74 -2.18 -22.50
CA ILE A 295 -5.32 -2.54 -22.43
C ILE A 295 -4.52 -1.44 -21.74
N VAL A 296 -3.80 -1.79 -20.68
CA VAL A 296 -2.91 -0.88 -19.96
C VAL A 296 -1.47 -1.38 -20.07
N ARG A 297 -0.58 -0.51 -20.54
CA ARG A 297 0.86 -0.75 -20.67
C ARG A 297 1.58 -0.27 -19.41
N SER A 298 2.10 -1.24 -18.65
CA SER A 298 2.99 -1.03 -17.50
C SER A 298 4.36 -1.65 -17.82
N SER A 299 5.23 -1.81 -16.83
CA SER A 299 6.55 -2.39 -17.01
C SER A 299 6.96 -3.30 -15.87
N ARG A 300 7.66 -4.38 -16.21
CA ARG A 300 8.23 -5.34 -15.24
C ARG A 300 9.48 -4.83 -14.53
N VAL A 301 10.02 -3.67 -14.94
CA VAL A 301 11.33 -3.17 -14.47
C VAL A 301 11.33 -2.75 -12.99
N GLY A 302 10.17 -2.50 -12.40
CA GLY A 302 10.01 -2.19 -10.98
C GLY A 302 10.04 -0.70 -10.63
N SER A 303 10.71 0.15 -11.42
CA SER A 303 10.75 1.61 -11.20
C SER A 303 10.76 2.40 -12.52
N GLY A 304 10.56 3.71 -12.44
CA GLY A 304 10.47 4.61 -13.60
C GLY A 304 9.04 4.83 -14.12
N HIS A 305 8.92 5.48 -15.27
CA HIS A 305 7.64 5.93 -15.83
C HIS A 305 7.47 5.43 -17.27
N VAL A 306 6.34 4.76 -17.54
CA VAL A 306 5.94 4.32 -18.89
C VAL A 306 5.38 5.49 -19.69
N MET A 307 6.13 5.96 -20.69
CA MET A 307 5.74 7.11 -21.52
C MET A 307 4.68 6.73 -22.56
N ARG A 308 3.59 7.52 -22.62
CA ARG A 308 2.55 7.45 -23.66
C ARG A 308 3.12 7.83 -25.03
N ASN A 309 2.74 7.07 -26.05
CA ASN A 309 3.23 7.15 -27.42
C ASN A 309 4.75 7.00 -27.57
N GLY A 310 5.43 6.44 -26.55
CA GLY A 310 6.86 6.19 -26.54
C GLY A 310 7.21 4.86 -27.21
N ALA A 311 7.19 3.77 -26.44
CA ALA A 311 7.56 2.44 -26.93
C ALA A 311 6.50 1.77 -27.81
N ALA A 312 5.28 2.31 -27.85
CA ALA A 312 4.18 1.89 -28.71
C ALA A 312 3.35 3.12 -29.10
N SER A 313 2.67 3.10 -30.25
CA SER A 313 1.73 4.15 -30.65
C SER A 313 0.39 3.97 -29.92
N ASP A 314 0.38 4.23 -28.61
CA ASP A 314 -0.75 3.95 -27.72
C ASP A 314 -2.07 4.52 -28.24
N ASP A 315 -2.06 5.75 -28.76
CA ASP A 315 -3.27 6.39 -29.29
C ASP A 315 -3.83 5.68 -30.53
N ALA A 316 -2.95 5.19 -31.41
CA ALA A 316 -3.34 4.44 -32.60
C ALA A 316 -3.82 3.03 -32.25
N LEU A 317 -3.25 2.43 -31.19
CA LEU A 317 -3.60 1.08 -30.72
C LEU A 317 -4.78 1.06 -29.74
N GLY A 318 -5.20 2.23 -29.23
CA GLY A 318 -6.22 2.33 -28.18
C GLY A 318 -5.73 1.89 -26.80
N PHE A 319 -4.41 1.90 -26.57
CA PHE A 319 -3.81 1.53 -25.28
C PHE A 319 -3.79 2.71 -24.31
N VAL A 320 -3.69 2.37 -23.02
CA VAL A 320 -3.49 3.29 -21.90
C VAL A 320 -2.12 3.03 -21.30
N THR A 321 -1.41 4.04 -20.80
CA THR A 321 -0.14 3.87 -20.07
C THR A 321 -0.32 4.02 -18.58
N ALA A 322 0.32 3.14 -17.81
CA ALA A 322 0.24 3.11 -16.35
C ALA A 322 1.11 4.18 -15.64
N GLY A 323 1.86 4.98 -16.40
CA GLY A 323 2.85 5.90 -15.86
C GLY A 323 3.85 5.15 -14.97
N ALA A 324 3.91 5.52 -13.69
CA ALA A 324 4.82 4.91 -12.71
C ALA A 324 4.24 3.71 -11.95
N LEU A 325 2.97 3.35 -12.17
CA LEU A 325 2.39 2.20 -11.50
C LEU A 325 2.95 0.90 -12.07
N ASN A 326 3.45 0.03 -11.20
CA ASN A 326 3.81 -1.34 -11.55
C ASN A 326 2.58 -2.13 -12.05
N PRO A 327 2.74 -3.31 -12.64
CA PRO A 327 1.63 -4.04 -13.26
C PRO A 327 0.52 -4.40 -12.28
N TYR A 328 0.86 -4.67 -11.02
CA TYR A 328 -0.08 -5.10 -9.98
C TYR A 328 -0.94 -3.93 -9.48
N LYS A 329 -0.32 -2.78 -9.20
CA LYS A 329 -1.07 -1.54 -8.86
C LYS A 329 -1.85 -0.98 -10.03
N ALA A 330 -1.31 -1.08 -11.25
CA ALA A 330 -2.04 -0.71 -12.46
C ALA A 330 -3.29 -1.58 -12.63
N ARG A 331 -3.23 -2.87 -12.28
CA ARG A 331 -4.40 -3.76 -12.26
C ARG A 331 -5.43 -3.32 -11.24
N VAL A 332 -5.02 -2.96 -10.02
CA VAL A 332 -5.93 -2.38 -9.00
C VAL A 332 -6.67 -1.15 -9.54
N LEU A 333 -5.93 -0.17 -10.09
CA LEU A 333 -6.54 1.05 -10.62
C LEU A 333 -7.46 0.77 -11.82
N LEU A 334 -7.07 -0.14 -12.73
CA LEU A 334 -7.91 -0.52 -13.87
C LEU A 334 -9.22 -1.18 -13.42
N MET A 335 -9.18 -2.07 -12.43
CA MET A 335 -10.40 -2.69 -11.89
C MET A 335 -11.35 -1.65 -11.28
N LEU A 336 -10.83 -0.67 -10.53
CA LEU A 336 -11.62 0.41 -9.96
C LEU A 336 -12.20 1.33 -11.04
N ALA A 337 -11.39 1.68 -12.05
CA ALA A 337 -11.82 2.53 -13.15
C ALA A 337 -12.95 1.89 -13.96
N LEU A 338 -12.81 0.61 -14.32
CA LEU A 338 -13.84 -0.15 -15.02
C LEU A 338 -15.12 -0.29 -14.18
N SER A 339 -14.98 -0.52 -12.88
CA SER A 339 -16.14 -0.58 -11.95
C SER A 339 -16.88 0.76 -11.87
N ALA A 340 -16.16 1.88 -12.00
CA ALA A 340 -16.73 3.22 -12.06
C ALA A 340 -17.29 3.58 -13.46
N GLY A 341 -17.32 2.64 -14.41
CA GLY A 341 -17.85 2.84 -15.76
C GLY A 341 -16.89 3.56 -16.71
N HIS A 342 -15.62 3.76 -16.34
CA HIS A 342 -14.61 4.28 -17.26
C HIS A 342 -14.16 3.17 -18.21
N ALA A 343 -14.72 3.12 -19.42
CA ALA A 343 -14.44 2.06 -20.40
C ALA A 343 -13.68 2.54 -21.65
N THR A 344 -13.61 3.85 -21.91
CA THR A 344 -12.91 4.37 -23.09
C THR A 344 -11.43 4.60 -22.81
N PRO A 345 -10.51 4.42 -23.79
CA PRO A 345 -9.08 4.68 -23.58
C PRO A 345 -8.79 6.08 -23.05
N ALA A 346 -9.49 7.10 -23.54
CA ALA A 346 -9.31 8.48 -23.07
C ALA A 346 -9.78 8.69 -21.62
N ALA A 347 -10.88 8.06 -21.21
CA ALA A 347 -11.35 8.14 -19.83
C ALA A 347 -10.41 7.39 -18.87
N LEU A 348 -9.98 6.20 -19.26
CA LEU A 348 -9.01 5.41 -18.51
C LEU A 348 -7.66 6.14 -18.40
N GLN A 349 -7.15 6.72 -19.48
CA GLN A 349 -5.90 7.46 -19.42
C GLN A 349 -5.97 8.64 -18.45
N ARG A 350 -7.09 9.39 -18.40
CA ARG A 350 -7.27 10.44 -17.39
C ARG A 350 -7.24 9.91 -15.96
N VAL A 351 -7.79 8.72 -15.72
CA VAL A 351 -7.72 8.05 -14.42
C VAL A 351 -6.26 7.75 -14.06
N PHE A 352 -5.49 7.13 -14.96
CA PHE A 352 -4.07 6.83 -14.73
C PHE A 352 -3.18 8.07 -14.63
N ASP A 353 -3.53 9.14 -15.33
CA ASP A 353 -2.84 10.43 -15.24
C ASP A 353 -3.13 11.16 -13.93
N THR A 354 -4.23 10.83 -13.24
CA THR A 354 -4.66 11.47 -12.00
C THR A 354 -4.18 10.71 -10.77
N TYR A 355 -4.42 9.40 -10.71
CA TYR A 355 -4.24 8.59 -9.50
C TYR A 355 -2.92 7.82 -9.46
#